data_AF-A0A6B8QV81-F1
#
_entry.id   AF-A0A6B8QV81-F1
#
_cell.length_a   1.000
_cell.length_b   1.000
_cell.length_c   1.000
_cell.angle_alpha   90.00
_cell.angle_beta   90.00
_cell.angle_gamma   90.00
#
_symmetry.space_group_name_H-M   'P 1'
#
loop_
_entity.id
_entity.type
_entity.pdbx_description
1 polymer ?
#
loop_
_entity_poly.entity_id
_entity_poly.type
_entity_poly.pdbx_seq_one_letter_code
_entity_poly.pdbx_strand_id
1 'polypeptide(L)'
;MQLTTFGNDVMLGDSVQATVGAFTVKVSARVDFEAPTDEMLRVMAIPDRFSFIAQLEAEVWIAVNGYQIRVPEARVIRHGMIVNDPSNQHLDEAATVLAQSALSKAMHMAGSFAEAA
;
A
#
# COMPACT_ATOMS: atom_id res chain seq x y z
N MET A 1 -3.44 -2.48 14.12
CA MET A 1 -2.43 -1.73 13.34
C MET A 1 -3.09 -0.46 12.85
N GLN A 2 -2.43 0.68 12.95
CA GLN A 2 -2.94 1.96 12.44
C GLN A 2 -1.96 2.47 11.38
N LEU A 3 -2.44 2.63 10.15
CA LEU A 3 -1.71 3.30 9.08
C LEU A 3 -1.92 4.80 9.18
N THR A 4 -0.95 5.56 8.67
CA THR A 4 -1.20 6.93 8.22
C THR A 4 -2.23 6.94 7.10
N THR A 5 -2.91 8.06 6.90
CA THR A 5 -3.84 8.26 5.78
C THR A 5 -3.11 8.88 4.59
N PHE A 6 -3.55 8.52 3.39
CA PHE A 6 -3.18 9.17 2.14
C PHE A 6 -3.70 10.62 2.05
N GLY A 7 -4.71 10.98 2.84
CA GLY A 7 -5.25 12.34 2.90
C GLY A 7 -6.03 12.74 1.65
N ASN A 8 -6.16 14.05 1.41
CA ASN A 8 -7.06 14.59 0.38
C ASN A 8 -6.44 14.71 -1.01
N ASP A 9 -5.11 14.71 -1.11
CA ASP A 9 -4.37 15.00 -2.34
C ASP A 9 -3.22 14.00 -2.47
N VAL A 10 -3.48 12.92 -3.20
CA VAL A 10 -2.52 11.83 -3.40
C VAL A 10 -1.79 12.01 -4.72
N MET A 11 -0.48 11.87 -4.67
CA MET A 11 0.43 11.92 -5.80
C MET A 11 1.03 10.54 -6.10
N LEU A 12 1.61 10.42 -7.29
CA LEU A 12 2.33 9.22 -7.66
C LEU A 12 3.56 9.00 -6.77
N GLY A 13 3.68 7.80 -6.22
CA GLY A 13 4.77 7.44 -5.32
C GLY A 13 4.49 7.73 -3.85
N ASP A 14 3.35 8.36 -3.54
CA ASP A 14 2.92 8.51 -2.15
C ASP A 14 2.75 7.15 -1.49
N SER A 15 2.98 7.14 -0.18
CA SER A 15 2.90 5.92 0.59
C SER A 15 2.48 6.19 2.01
N VAL A 16 1.75 5.23 2.57
CA VAL A 16 1.40 5.17 3.99
C VAL A 16 2.13 4.01 4.63
N GLN A 17 2.42 4.12 5.92
CA GLN A 17 3.14 3.07 6.63
C GLN A 17 2.64 2.86 8.04
N ALA A 18 2.85 1.65 8.55
CA ALA A 18 2.56 1.27 9.92
C ALA A 18 3.64 0.32 10.43
N THR A 19 3.94 0.41 11.73
CA THR A 19 4.86 -0.51 12.41
C THR A 19 4.08 -1.30 13.46
N VAL A 20 4.30 -2.63 13.48
CA VAL A 20 3.70 -3.58 14.42
C VAL A 20 4.80 -4.50 14.95
N GLY A 21 5.25 -4.25 16.18
CA GLY A 21 6.41 -4.97 16.74
C GLY A 21 7.65 -4.77 15.87
N ALA A 22 8.26 -5.87 15.41
CA ALA A 22 9.41 -5.85 14.50
C ALA A 22 9.04 -5.61 13.03
N PHE A 23 7.76 -5.64 12.67
CA PHE A 23 7.31 -5.54 11.28
C PHE A 23 7.00 -4.09 10.93
N THR A 24 7.46 -3.64 9.77
CA THR A 24 7.03 -2.39 9.13
C THR A 24 6.34 -2.73 7.83
N VAL A 25 5.13 -2.20 7.62
CA VAL A 25 4.36 -2.37 6.39
C VAL A 25 4.24 -1.03 5.71
N LYS A 26 4.57 -0.97 4.42
CA LYS A 26 4.42 0.23 3.58
C LYS A 26 3.44 -0.09 2.46
N VAL A 27 2.45 0.76 2.26
CA VAL A 27 1.53 0.70 1.12
C VAL A 27 1.80 1.89 0.22
N SER A 28 2.16 1.65 -1.03
CA SER A 28 2.48 2.71 -2.00
C SER A 28 1.41 2.78 -3.10
N ALA A 29 1.04 3.99 -3.49
CA ALA A 29 0.20 4.24 -4.66
C ALA A 29 1.08 4.49 -5.90
N ARG A 30 0.85 3.72 -6.97
CA ARG A 30 1.56 3.83 -8.25
C ARG A 30 0.57 3.90 -9.39
N VAL A 31 0.99 4.39 -10.56
CA VAL A 31 0.15 4.29 -11.77
C VAL A 31 -0.17 2.83 -12.03
N ASP A 32 -1.46 2.53 -12.25
CA ASP A 32 -1.87 1.23 -12.75
C ASP A 32 -1.74 1.19 -14.27
N PHE A 33 -0.70 0.53 -14.77
CA PHE A 33 -0.49 0.37 -16.22
C PHE A 33 -1.39 -0.68 -16.85
N GLU A 34 -2.14 -1.44 -16.06
CA GLU A 34 -3.14 -2.40 -16.55
C GLU A 34 -4.52 -1.75 -16.74
N ALA A 35 -4.71 -0.52 -16.24
CA ALA A 35 -5.94 0.23 -16.43
C ALA A 35 -6.08 0.73 -17.87
N PRO A 36 -7.31 0.85 -18.41
CA PRO A 36 -7.53 1.41 -19.75
C PRO A 36 -6.95 2.83 -19.87
N THR A 37 -6.22 3.10 -20.96
CA THR A 37 -5.45 4.35 -21.17
C THR A 37 -6.30 5.62 -21.03
N ASP A 38 -7.56 5.57 -21.46
CA ASP A 38 -8.51 6.70 -21.43
C ASP A 38 -8.99 7.04 -20.00
N GLU A 39 -8.69 6.16 -19.04
CA GLU A 39 -9.05 6.32 -17.62
C GLU A 39 -7.81 6.47 -16.72
N MET A 40 -6.62 6.10 -17.20
CA MET A 40 -5.38 6.12 -16.44
C MET A 40 -5.08 7.48 -15.81
N LEU A 41 -5.37 8.58 -16.53
CA LEU A 41 -5.08 9.94 -16.11
C LEU A 41 -6.26 10.85 -16.48
N ARG A 42 -6.89 11.48 -15.49
CA ARG A 42 -7.97 12.44 -15.68
C ARG A 42 -7.69 13.72 -14.90
N VAL A 43 -7.75 14.85 -15.57
CA VAL A 43 -7.73 16.17 -14.92
C VAL A 43 -9.15 16.46 -14.44
N MET A 44 -9.34 16.64 -13.14
CA MET A 44 -10.64 16.97 -12.57
C MET A 44 -11.04 18.41 -12.90
N ALA A 45 -12.33 18.72 -12.84
CA ALA A 45 -12.85 20.08 -13.00
C ALA A 45 -12.42 21.04 -11.87
N ILE A 46 -11.88 20.51 -10.77
CA ILE A 46 -11.23 21.31 -9.72
C ILE A 46 -9.83 21.67 -10.22
N PRO A 47 -9.50 22.98 -10.38
CA PRO A 47 -8.34 23.43 -11.18
C PRO A 47 -6.95 22.89 -10.80
N ASP A 48 -6.79 22.21 -9.66
CA ASP A 48 -5.48 21.78 -9.16
C ASP A 48 -5.43 20.29 -8.75
N ARG A 49 -6.46 19.49 -9.09
CA ARG A 49 -6.53 18.07 -8.70
C ARG A 49 -6.44 17.12 -9.89
N PHE A 50 -5.46 16.23 -9.81
CA PHE A 50 -5.24 15.18 -10.78
C PHE A 50 -5.76 13.85 -10.24
N SER A 51 -6.62 13.18 -11.00
CA SER A 51 -7.11 11.85 -10.70
C SER A 51 -6.44 10.83 -11.61
N PHE A 52 -6.15 9.66 -11.08
CA PHE A 52 -5.55 8.57 -11.84
C PHE A 52 -6.01 7.23 -11.28
N ILE A 53 -5.86 6.18 -12.08
CA ILE A 53 -6.05 4.81 -11.60
C ILE A 53 -4.73 4.34 -11.00
N ALA A 54 -4.78 4.00 -9.72
CA ALA A 54 -3.66 3.53 -8.94
C ALA A 54 -3.66 2.02 -8.74
N GLN A 55 -2.46 1.47 -8.78
CA GLN A 55 -2.11 0.21 -8.16
C GLN A 55 -1.59 0.50 -6.75
N LEU A 56 -2.19 -0.14 -5.75
CA LEU A 56 -1.67 -0.19 -4.40
C LEU A 56 -0.75 -1.40 -4.24
N GLU A 57 0.47 -1.19 -3.75
CA GLU A 57 1.42 -2.26 -3.42
C GLU A 57 1.79 -2.19 -1.94
N ALA A 58 1.46 -3.24 -1.20
CA ALA A 58 1.84 -3.42 0.20
C ALA A 58 3.09 -4.30 0.30
N GLU A 59 4.09 -3.80 1.01
CA GLU A 59 5.38 -4.43 1.22
C GLU A 59 5.71 -4.49 2.71
N VAL A 60 6.45 -5.51 3.13
CA VAL A 60 6.78 -5.73 4.55
C VAL A 60 8.28 -5.83 4.75
N TRP A 61 8.76 -5.23 5.83
CA TRP A 61 10.13 -5.36 6.34
C TRP A 61 10.09 -5.86 7.78
N ILE A 62 11.09 -6.64 8.17
CA ILE A 62 11.31 -7.12 9.54
C ILE A 62 12.60 -6.51 10.07
N ALA A 63 12.55 -5.93 11.27
CA ALA A 63 13.72 -5.49 12.00
C ALA A 63 14.39 -6.67 12.72
N VAL A 64 15.62 -6.99 12.36
CA VAL A 64 16.44 -8.05 12.98
C VAL A 64 17.81 -7.48 13.32
N ASN A 65 18.19 -7.47 14.59
CA ASN A 65 19.49 -6.97 15.07
C ASN A 65 19.87 -5.57 14.54
N GLY A 66 18.88 -4.68 14.43
CA GLY A 66 19.07 -3.31 13.91
C GLY A 66 19.05 -3.17 12.38
N TYR A 67 18.96 -4.28 11.63
CA TYR A 67 18.81 -4.28 10.18
C TYR A 67 17.34 -4.42 9.78
N GLN A 68 16.94 -3.79 8.68
CA GLN A 68 15.63 -4.03 8.06
C GLN A 68 15.76 -4.97 6.87
N ILE A 69 15.09 -6.11 6.96
CA ILE A 69 15.08 -7.15 5.93
C ILE A 69 13.70 -7.12 5.27
N ARG A 70 13.65 -6.89 3.96
CA ARG A 70 12.40 -6.98 3.18
C ARG A 70 11.91 -8.43 3.16
N VAL A 71 10.60 -8.65 3.18
CA VAL A 71 9.94 -9.95 3.01
C VAL A 71 9.19 -9.92 1.67
N PRO A 72 9.86 -10.19 0.54
CA PRO A 72 9.28 -10.01 -0.79
C PRO A 72 8.02 -10.86 -1.01
N GLU A 73 7.99 -12.05 -0.43
CA GLU A 73 6.89 -13.00 -0.59
C GLU A 73 5.62 -12.52 0.11
N ALA A 74 5.74 -11.66 1.14
CA ALA A 74 4.60 -11.10 1.84
C ALA A 74 3.87 -10.00 1.04
N ARG A 75 4.42 -9.61 -0.11
CA ARG A 75 3.86 -8.55 -0.95
C ARG A 75 2.42 -8.86 -1.38
N VAL A 76 1.56 -7.84 -1.32
CA VAL A 76 0.18 -7.88 -1.80
C VAL A 76 -0.08 -6.67 -2.69
N ILE A 77 -0.76 -6.87 -3.81
CA ILE A 77 -1.04 -5.84 -4.81
C ILE A 77 -2.55 -5.75 -5.04
N ARG A 78 -3.06 -4.55 -5.25
CA ARG A 78 -4.44 -4.30 -5.71
C ARG A 78 -4.44 -3.26 -6.82
N HIS A 79 -5.11 -3.58 -7.90
CA HIS A 79 -5.26 -2.76 -9.10
C HIS A 79 -6.58 -1.99 -9.10
N GLY A 80 -6.71 -1.02 -10.00
CA GLY A 80 -7.98 -0.39 -10.34
C GLY A 80 -8.51 0.61 -9.31
N MET A 81 -7.66 1.22 -8.49
CA MET A 81 -8.10 2.16 -7.46
C MET A 81 -8.14 3.58 -8.02
N ILE A 82 -9.33 4.18 -8.14
CA ILE A 82 -9.42 5.61 -8.50
C ILE A 82 -8.78 6.42 -7.37
N VAL A 83 -8.11 7.53 -7.70
CA VAL A 83 -7.51 8.45 -6.74
C VAL A 83 -8.06 9.85 -6.94
N ASN A 84 -8.22 10.58 -5.84
CA ASN A 84 -8.69 11.97 -5.77
C ASN A 84 -10.12 12.19 -6.34
N ASP A 85 -11.04 11.24 -6.18
CA ASP A 85 -12.43 11.32 -6.70
C ASP A 85 -13.49 10.88 -5.68
N PRO A 86 -14.28 11.79 -5.07
CA PRO A 86 -13.96 13.16 -4.66
C PRO A 86 -13.14 13.19 -3.34
N SER A 87 -12.83 12.03 -2.76
CA SER A 87 -11.97 11.85 -1.58
C SER A 87 -11.17 10.54 -1.71
N ASN A 88 -10.19 10.31 -0.83
CA ASN A 88 -9.39 9.08 -0.84
C ASN A 88 -9.75 8.10 0.28
N GLN A 89 -10.94 8.22 0.89
CA GLN A 89 -11.34 7.34 2.00
C GLN A 89 -11.33 5.86 1.57
N HIS A 90 -11.82 5.54 0.37
CA HIS A 90 -11.75 4.17 -0.16
C HIS A 90 -10.30 3.67 -0.31
N LEU A 91 -9.34 4.58 -0.49
CA LEU A 91 -7.93 4.28 -0.72
C LEU A 91 -7.29 3.93 0.62
N ASP A 92 -7.61 4.68 1.66
CA ASP A 92 -7.21 4.40 3.04
C ASP A 92 -7.77 3.06 3.55
N GLU A 93 -9.04 2.78 3.27
CA GLU A 93 -9.68 1.51 3.59
C GLU A 93 -9.00 0.35 2.85
N ALA A 94 -8.78 0.49 1.53
CA ALA A 94 -8.08 -0.50 0.74
C ALA A 94 -6.63 -0.71 1.21
N ALA A 95 -5.91 0.37 1.52
CA ALA A 95 -4.54 0.32 2.04
C ALA A 95 -4.49 -0.42 3.39
N THR A 96 -5.48 -0.19 4.26
CA THR A 96 -5.60 -0.89 5.53
C THR A 96 -5.77 -2.39 5.35
N VAL A 97 -6.68 -2.80 4.47
CA VAL A 97 -6.89 -4.22 4.17
C VAL A 97 -5.63 -4.84 3.56
N LEU A 98 -5.00 -4.16 2.61
CA LEU A 98 -3.77 -4.65 1.97
C LEU A 98 -2.62 -4.81 2.97
N ALA A 99 -2.43 -3.82 3.84
CA ALA A 99 -1.37 -3.87 4.84
C ALA A 99 -1.61 -5.00 5.86
N GLN A 100 -2.86 -5.21 6.28
CA GLN A 100 -3.20 -6.32 7.18
C GLN A 100 -2.96 -7.68 6.51
N SER A 101 -3.31 -7.82 5.23
CA SER A 101 -3.06 -9.03 4.46
C SER A 101 -1.56 -9.32 4.33
N ALA A 102 -0.76 -8.31 3.96
CA ALA A 102 0.68 -8.42 3.83
C ALA A 102 1.36 -8.74 5.17
N LEU A 103 0.94 -8.07 6.26
CA LEU A 103 1.44 -8.35 7.61
C LEU A 103 1.13 -9.78 8.04
N SER A 104 -0.11 -10.23 7.86
CA SER A 104 -0.53 -11.60 8.22
C SER A 104 0.31 -12.64 7.48
N LYS A 105 0.55 -12.42 6.18
CA LYS A 105 1.42 -13.27 5.36
C LYS A 105 2.87 -13.29 5.89
N ALA A 106 3.44 -12.13 6.21
CA ALA A 106 4.79 -12.05 6.78
C ALA A 106 4.91 -12.73 8.14
N MET A 107 3.92 -12.56 9.02
CA MET A 107 3.88 -13.19 10.35
C MET A 107 3.77 -14.71 10.25
N HIS A 108 2.93 -15.23 9.35
CA HIS A 108 2.81 -16.67 9.11
C HIS A 108 4.15 -17.26 8.63
N MET A 109 4.85 -16.57 7.74
CA MET A 109 6.17 -17.00 7.29
C MET A 109 7.17 -17.00 8.44
N ALA A 110 7.25 -15.91 9.22
CA ALA A 110 8.13 -15.84 10.38
C ALA A 110 7.85 -16.93 11.43
N GLY A 111 6.56 -17.26 11.67
CA GLY A 111 6.16 -18.36 12.54
C GLY A 111 6.62 -19.72 12.04
N SER A 112 6.51 -19.99 10.73
CA SER A 112 6.98 -21.24 10.14
C SER A 112 8.49 -21.46 10.25
N PHE A 113 9.29 -20.39 10.32
CA PHE A 113 10.73 -20.49 10.58
C PHE A 113 11.07 -20.77 12.05
N ALA A 114 10.21 -20.35 12.99
CA ALA A 114 10.40 -20.62 14.41
C ALA A 114 10.03 -22.05 14.81
N GLU A 115 9.08 -22.69 14.10
CA GLU A 115 8.70 -24.10 14.31
C GLU A 115 9.67 -25.10 13.65
N ALA A 116 10.48 -24.65 12.68
CA ALA A 116 11.45 -25.47 11.96
C ALA A 116 12.86 -25.48 12.58
N ALA A 117 13.08 -24.75 13.68
CA ALA A 117 14.36 -24.62 14.39
C ALA A 117 14.35 -25.35 15.73
#